data_AF-A0A352KM90-F1
#
_entry.id   AF-A0A352KM90-F1
#
_cell.length_a   1.000
_cell.length_b   1.000
_cell.length_c   1.000
_cell.angle_alpha   90.00
_cell.angle_beta   90.00
_cell.angle_gamma   90.00
#
_symmetry.space_group_name_H-M   'P 1'
#
loop_
_entity.id
_entity.type
_entity.pdbx_description
1 polymer ?
#
loop_
_entity_poly.entity_id
_entity_poly.type
_entity_poly.pdbx_seq_one_letter_code
_entity_poly.pdbx_strand_id
1 'polypeptide(L)' 'MYSRDATIKSFDPELWQAITEENKRQEEHIELIASENYASPRVLEAQGSVLTNKYAEGYPGKRYYGGC' A
#
# COMPACT_ATOMS: atom_id res chain seq x y z
N MET A 1 3.10 2.56 19.89
CA MET A 1 2.27 3.77 19.76
C MET A 1 0.90 3.43 19.18
N TYR A 2 0.82 2.55 18.18
CA TYR A 2 -0.46 1.97 17.74
C TYR A 2 -0.48 0.46 18.01
N SER A 3 -1.65 -0.09 18.33
CA SER A 3 -1.82 -1.55 18.44
C SER A 3 -1.67 -2.18 17.06
N ARG A 4 -1.16 -3.42 17.01
CA ARG A 4 -1.21 -4.24 15.79
C ARG A 4 -2.65 -4.53 15.35
N ASP A 5 -3.60 -4.41 16.27
CA ASP A 5 -5.02 -4.64 16.01
C ASP A 5 -5.72 -3.40 15.44
N ALA A 6 -5.01 -2.26 15.29
CA ALA A 6 -5.53 -1.07 14.63
C ALA A 6 -5.56 -1.28 13.11
N THR A 7 -6.53 -2.08 12.66
CA THR A 7 -6.71 -2.47 11.26
C THR A 7 -7.91 -1.77 10.64
N ILE A 8 -7.90 -1.63 9.30
CA ILE A 8 -9.06 -1.10 8.56
C ILE A 8 -10.28 -1.99 8.80
N LYS A 9 -10.13 -3.32 8.81
CA LYS A 9 -11.21 -4.27 9.09
C LYS A 9 -12.00 -3.98 10.38
N SER A 10 -11.30 -3.64 11.46
CA SER A 10 -11.93 -3.36 12.77
C SER A 10 -12.46 -1.93 12.90
N PHE A 11 -11.90 -0.99 12.15
CA PHE A 11 -12.20 0.43 12.28
C PHE A 11 -13.27 0.88 11.27
N ASP A 12 -13.14 0.43 10.02
CA ASP A 12 -13.98 0.77 8.88
C ASP A 12 -14.34 -0.52 8.09
N PRO A 13 -15.41 -1.22 8.53
CA PRO A 13 -15.81 -2.49 7.93
C PRO A 13 -16.36 -2.32 6.50
N GLU A 14 -16.90 -1.15 6.15
CA GLU A 14 -17.42 -0.86 4.81
C GLU A 14 -16.27 -0.74 3.81
N LEU A 15 -15.22 0.02 4.15
CA LEU A 15 -14.03 0.10 3.31
C LEU A 15 -13.31 -1.26 3.20
N TRP A 16 -13.23 -2.00 4.30
CA TRP A 16 -12.66 -3.35 4.27
C TRP A 16 -13.43 -4.31 3.34
N GLN A 17 -14.76 -4.21 3.34
CA GLN A 17 -15.60 -4.99 2.44
C GLN A 17 -15.30 -4.64 0.99
N ALA A 18 -15.22 -3.36 0.62
CA ALA A 18 -14.88 -2.94 -0.74
C ALA A 18 -13.50 -3.46 -1.19
N ILE A 19 -12.48 -3.42 -0.33
CA ILE A 19 -11.15 -3.99 -0.63
C ILE A 19 -11.24 -5.51 -0.87
N THR A 20 -12.02 -6.22 -0.05
CA THR A 20 -12.18 -7.67 -0.17
C THR A 20 -12.92 -8.05 -1.45
N GLU A 21 -13.94 -7.28 -1.82
CA GLU A 21 -14.69 -7.45 -3.07
C GLU A 21 -13.81 -7.19 -4.30
N GLU A 22 -12.92 -6.19 -4.27
CA GLU A 22 -11.97 -5.95 -5.35
C GLU A 22 -10.94 -7.09 -5.48
N ASN A 23 -10.41 -7.59 -4.36
CA ASN A 23 -9.52 -8.77 -4.39
C ASN A 23 -10.21 -9.97 -5.03
N LYS A 24 -11.49 -10.21 -4.70
CA LYS A 24 -12.28 -11.28 -5.30
C LYS A 24 -12.49 -11.04 -6.80
N ARG A 25 -12.83 -9.82 -7.20
CA ARG A 25 -13.02 -9.43 -8.60
C ARG A 25 -11.76 -9.70 -9.42
N GLN A 26 -10.59 -9.34 -8.90
CA GLN A 26 -9.29 -9.54 -9.57
C GLN A 26 -8.94 -11.01 -9.84
N GLU A 27 -9.40 -11.94 -8.99
CA GLU A 27 -9.20 -13.38 -9.14
C GLU A 27 -10.27 -14.03 -10.04
N GLU A 28 -11.50 -13.53 -9.99
CA GLU A 28 -12.64 -14.10 -10.73
C GLU A 28 -12.78 -13.55 -12.15
N HIS A 29 -12.20 -12.38 -12.44
CA HIS A 29 -12.24 -11.76 -13.77
C HIS A 29 -10.95 -11.99 -14.56
N ILE A 30 -11.10 -12.23 -15.87
CA ILE A 30 -9.97 -12.23 -16.79
C ILE A 30 -9.70 -10.78 -17.20
N GLU A 31 -8.59 -10.23 -16.74
CA GLU A 31 -8.18 -8.87 -17.08
C GLU A 31 -7.42 -8.83 -18.41
N LEU A 32 -7.99 -8.12 -19.39
CA LEU A 32 -7.43 -7.94 -20.73
C LEU A 32 -7.01 -6.49 -21.01
N ILE A 33 -6.96 -5.66 -19.96
CA ILE A 33 -6.49 -4.29 -20.06
C ILE A 33 -4.98 -4.33 -20.26
N ALA A 34 -4.51 -3.94 -21.46
CA ALA A 34 -3.11 -4.10 -21.86
C ALA A 34 -2.10 -3.34 -20.98
N SER A 35 -2.56 -2.36 -20.21
CA SER A 35 -1.74 -1.55 -19.30
C SER A 35 -1.79 -2.02 -17.84
N GLU A 36 -2.66 -2.97 -17.50
CA GLU A 36 -2.76 -3.50 -16.14
C GLU A 36 -1.85 -4.70 -15.92
N ASN A 37 -1.50 -4.93 -14.66
CA ASN A 37 -0.69 -6.06 -14.23
C ASN A 37 -0.88 -6.29 -12.73
N TYR A 38 -0.48 -7.47 -12.24
CA TYR A 38 -0.49 -7.79 -10.82
C TYR A 38 0.90 -7.56 -10.22
N ALA A 39 0.99 -6.60 -9.31
CA ALA A 39 2.22 -6.37 -8.57
C ALA A 39 2.54 -7.57 -7.66
N SER A 40 3.82 -7.93 -7.54
CA SER A 40 4.19 -9.00 -6.61
C SER A 40 3.91 -8.59 -5.15
N PRO A 41 3.65 -9.53 -4.23
CA PRO A 41 3.47 -9.22 -2.81
C PRO A 41 4.62 -8.41 -2.20
N ARG A 42 5.84 -8.56 -2.71
CA ARG A 42 7.03 -7.80 -2.26
C ARG A 42 6.93 -6.30 -2.58
N VAL A 43 6.27 -5.94 -3.68
CA VAL A 43 6.04 -4.53 -4.04
C VAL A 43 5.01 -3.92 -3.09
N LEU A 44 3.92 -4.65 -2.81
CA LEU A 44 2.88 -4.21 -1.88
C LEU A 44 3.41 -4.05 -0.45
N GLU A 45 4.29 -4.96 0.00
CA GLU A 45 4.97 -4.87 1.30
C GLU A 45 5.79 -3.56 1.41
N ALA A 46 6.56 -3.21 0.38
CA ALA A 46 7.33 -1.97 0.38
C ALA A 46 6.43 -0.72 0.37
N GLN A 47 5.32 -0.74 -0.38
CA GLN A 47 4.35 0.36 -0.43
C GLN A 47 3.63 0.58 0.91
N GLY A 48 3.37 -0.48 1.68
CA GLY A 48 2.78 -0.40 3.02
C GLY A 48 3.78 -0.14 4.14
N SER A 49 5.05 0.15 3.83
CA SER A 49 6.10 0.27 4.84
C SER A 49 6.17 1.64 5.51
N VAL A 50 6.98 1.74 6.56
CA VAL A 50 7.24 2.98 7.30
C VAL A 50 7.97 4.06 6.48
N LEU A 51 8.38 3.77 5.24
CA LEU A 51 9.02 4.76 4.35
C LEU A 51 8.10 5.96 4.07
N THR A 52 6.77 5.78 4.14
CA THR A 52 5.79 6.86 4.01
C THR A 52 5.91 7.95 5.09
N ASN A 53 6.59 7.65 6.21
CA ASN A 53 6.76 8.62 7.30
C ASN A 53 7.88 9.63 7.02
N LYS A 54 8.69 9.43 5.96
CA LYS A 54 9.92 10.18 5.76
C LYS A 54 9.75 11.31 4.74
N TYR A 55 10.03 12.54 5.17
CA TYR A 55 10.37 13.64 4.28
C TYR A 55 11.83 13.53 3.82
N ALA A 56 12.06 13.55 2.51
CA ALA A 56 13.38 13.33 1.90
C ALA A 56 13.61 14.17 0.64
N GLU A 57 13.23 15.46 0.63
CA GLU A 57 13.48 16.34 -0.52
C GLU A 57 14.97 16.48 -0.86
N GLY A 58 15.26 16.65 -2.15
CA GLY A 58 16.62 16.70 -2.71
C GLY A 58 17.05 15.36 -3.32
N TYR A 59 18.37 15.13 -3.37
CA TYR A 59 18.96 13.88 -3.88
C TYR A 59 19.69 13.13 -2.75
N PRO A 60 20.00 11.83 -2.92
CA PRO A 60 20.85 11.10 -1.96
C PRO A 60 22.16 11.86 -1.70
N GLY A 61 22.51 12.05 -0.43
CA GLY A 61 23.67 12.86 -0.01
C GLY A 61 23.52 14.39 -0.17
N LYS A 62 22.39 14.87 -0.70
CA LYS A 62 22.07 16.30 -0.91
C LYS A 62 20.61 16.56 -0.51
N ARG A 63 20.26 16.28 0.75
CA ARG A 63 18.91 16.41 1.28
C ARG A 63 18.73 17.74 2.01
N TYR A 64 17.50 18.25 2.01
CA TYR A 64 17.11 19.43 2.80
C TYR A 64 16.75 19.07 4.25
N TYR A 65 16.46 17.79 4.52
CA TYR A 65 16.08 17.29 5.85
C TYR A 65 17.07 16.22 6.34
N GLY A 66 17.35 16.20 7.65
CA GLY A 66 18.27 15.25 8.29
C GLY A 66 17.70 13.83 8.46
N GLY A 67 18.58 12.88 8.78
CA GLY A 67 18.23 11.48 9.07
C GLY A 67 17.80 10.67 7.83
N CYS A 68 18.43 10.96 6.67
CA CYS A 68 18.24 10.26 5.40
C CYS A 68 19.57 9.68 4.92
#